data_AF-A0A1H9XVA1-F1
#
_entry.id   AF-A0A1H9XVA1-F1
#
_cell.length_a   1.000
_cell.length_b   1.000
_cell.length_c   1.000
_cell.angle_alpha   90.00
_cell.angle_beta   90.00
_cell.angle_gamma   90.00
#
_symmetry.space_group_name_H-M   'P 1'
#
loop_
_entity.id
_entity.type
_entity.pdbx_description
1 polymer ?
#
loop_
_entity_poly.entity_id
_entity_poly.type
_entity_poly.pdbx_seq_one_letter_code
_entity_poly.pdbx_strand_id
1 'polypeptide(L)'
;MLDRVRNGLQAKQLRHKLRVKAMELIQDALKPQQQQIERIQAQLDGLRDEVAQQANRIVDHTVGHEVRARRDIVFAADREAAQQSAQFVHKNMPRVPHFGSPHETLEFALSQTPEGGMALEFGVYTGGTLKIIANAREGDGVYGFDSFEGLPENWRNGFPAGTFTMDGLPDVPGAELIAGWFDETLPKFLADHEGPVTFLHVDCDLYSSTKTVLDLVGPRLVEGSIIVFDEYFNYPQWQEHEHKAWLEHVAAHGVEFDYLGYTYDHEQVIVKVIKV
;
A
#
# COMPACT_ATOMS: atom_id res chain seq x y z
N MET A 1 -79.24 -43.47 -56.83
CA MET A 1 -79.14 -42.07 -56.33
C MET A 1 -78.45 -41.98 -54.96
N LEU A 2 -78.52 -43.01 -54.10
CA LEU A 2 -77.89 -43.04 -52.77
C LEU A 2 -76.34 -43.14 -52.78
N ASP A 3 -75.72 -43.81 -53.76
CA ASP A 3 -74.26 -43.98 -53.79
C ASP A 3 -73.45 -42.71 -54.10
N ARG A 4 -73.97 -41.78 -54.93
CA ARG A 4 -73.28 -40.52 -55.21
C ARG A 4 -73.26 -39.57 -54.00
N VAL A 5 -74.33 -39.58 -53.20
CA VAL A 5 -74.42 -38.78 -51.97
C VAL A 5 -73.50 -39.37 -50.89
N ARG A 6 -73.44 -40.71 -50.78
CA ARG A 6 -72.55 -41.43 -49.86
C ARG A 6 -71.07 -41.19 -50.19
N ASN A 7 -70.69 -41.22 -51.46
CA ASN A 7 -69.32 -40.94 -51.91
C ASN A 7 -68.91 -39.47 -51.70
N GLY A 8 -69.84 -38.51 -51.88
CA GLY A 8 -69.58 -37.10 -51.61
C GLY A 8 -69.40 -36.76 -50.11
N LEU A 9 -70.15 -37.44 -49.24
CA LEU A 9 -69.98 -37.35 -47.78
C LEU A 9 -68.66 -37.98 -47.31
N GLN A 10 -68.29 -39.13 -47.86
CA GLN A 10 -66.99 -39.79 -47.58
C GLN A 10 -65.80 -38.94 -48.05
N ALA A 11 -65.88 -38.32 -49.23
CA ALA A 11 -64.83 -37.42 -49.72
C ALA A 11 -64.67 -36.16 -48.86
N LYS A 12 -65.77 -35.58 -48.36
CA LYS A 12 -65.73 -34.46 -47.39
C LYS A 12 -65.12 -34.87 -46.05
N GLN A 13 -65.51 -36.03 -45.52
CA GLN A 13 -64.94 -36.57 -44.28
C GLN A 13 -63.43 -36.87 -44.43
N LEU A 14 -63.01 -37.42 -45.57
CA LEU A 14 -61.60 -37.70 -45.85
C LEU A 14 -60.77 -36.41 -45.97
N ARG A 15 -61.26 -35.39 -46.69
CA ARG A 15 -60.61 -34.07 -46.77
C ARG A 15 -60.50 -33.39 -45.40
N HIS A 16 -61.53 -33.50 -44.56
CA HIS A 16 -61.50 -32.99 -43.20
C HIS A 16 -60.44 -33.71 -42.35
N LYS A 17 -60.40 -35.04 -42.37
CA LYS A 17 -59.38 -35.83 -41.66
C LYS A 17 -57.96 -35.52 -42.12
N LEU A 18 -57.74 -35.37 -43.43
CA LEU A 18 -56.45 -35.00 -44.00
C LEU A 18 -56.02 -33.59 -43.56
N ARG A 19 -56.96 -32.63 -43.51
CA ARG A 19 -56.68 -31.27 -43.02
C ARG A 19 -56.33 -31.26 -41.53
N VAL A 20 -57.05 -32.02 -40.70
CA VAL A 20 -56.74 -32.16 -39.27
C VAL A 20 -55.35 -32.76 -39.08
N LYS A 21 -55.03 -33.86 -39.77
CA LYS A 21 -53.71 -34.50 -39.68
C LYS A 21 -52.57 -33.62 -40.20
N ALA A 22 -52.81 -32.83 -41.25
CA ALA A 22 -51.84 -31.85 -41.73
C ALA A 22 -51.61 -30.73 -40.70
N MET A 23 -52.66 -30.26 -40.02
CA MET A 23 -52.52 -29.28 -38.93
C MET A 23 -51.78 -29.86 -37.73
N GLU A 24 -52.07 -31.11 -37.34
CA GLU A 24 -51.35 -31.81 -36.26
C GLU A 24 -49.85 -31.96 -36.58
N LEU A 25 -49.50 -32.38 -37.80
CA LEU A 25 -48.10 -32.49 -38.22
C LEU A 25 -47.36 -31.15 -38.24
N ILE A 26 -48.03 -30.07 -38.66
CA ILE A 26 -47.47 -28.72 -38.60
C ILE A 26 -47.27 -28.29 -37.14
N GLN A 27 -48.25 -28.54 -36.28
CA GLN A 27 -48.19 -28.19 -34.86
C GLN A 27 -47.07 -28.97 -34.14
N ASP A 28 -46.92 -30.26 -34.43
CA ASP A 28 -45.84 -31.10 -33.89
C ASP A 28 -44.45 -30.66 -34.39
N ALA A 29 -44.35 -30.20 -35.64
CA ALA A 29 -43.10 -29.67 -36.19
C ALA A 29 -42.71 -28.30 -35.60
N LEU A 30 -43.69 -27.45 -35.25
CA LEU A 30 -43.45 -26.12 -34.65
C LEU A 30 -43.25 -26.16 -33.13
N LYS A 31 -43.74 -27.19 -32.45
CA LYS A 31 -43.66 -27.31 -30.98
C LYS A 31 -42.22 -27.23 -30.42
N PRO A 32 -41.18 -27.87 -31.00
CA PRO A 32 -39.81 -27.72 -30.54
C PRO A 32 -39.28 -26.29 -30.68
N GLN A 33 -39.65 -25.58 -31.75
CA GLN A 33 -39.25 -24.20 -31.98
C GLN A 33 -39.93 -23.25 -30.97
N GLN A 34 -41.21 -23.47 -30.66
CA GLN A 34 -41.92 -22.71 -29.62
C GLN A 34 -41.26 -22.90 -28.24
N GLN A 35 -40.95 -24.15 -27.87
CA GLN A 35 -40.25 -24.45 -26.62
C GLN A 35 -38.84 -23.83 -26.58
N GLN A 36 -38.15 -23.80 -27.72
CA GLN A 36 -36.84 -23.14 -27.82
C GLN A 36 -36.96 -21.63 -27.65
N ILE A 37 -37.97 -20.99 -28.26
CA ILE A 37 -38.24 -19.55 -28.09
C ILE A 37 -38.55 -19.23 -26.63
N GLU A 38 -39.40 -20.01 -25.97
CA GLU A 38 -39.74 -19.83 -24.55
C GLU A 38 -38.49 -19.95 -23.66
N ARG A 39 -37.62 -20.94 -23.92
CA ARG A 39 -36.34 -21.08 -23.20
C ARG A 39 -35.42 -19.89 -23.41
N ILE A 40 -35.28 -19.43 -24.65
CA ILE A 40 -34.44 -18.27 -24.97
C ILE A 40 -35.00 -17.02 -24.28
N GLN A 41 -36.31 -16.81 -24.28
CA GLN A 41 -36.96 -15.70 -23.59
C GLN A 41 -36.70 -15.75 -22.08
N ALA A 42 -36.87 -16.92 -21.45
CA ALA A 42 -36.56 -17.10 -20.03
C ALA A 42 -35.08 -16.84 -19.70
N GLN A 43 -34.16 -17.29 -20.56
CA GLN A 43 -32.72 -17.00 -20.41
C GLN A 43 -32.41 -15.51 -20.59
N LEU A 44 -33.06 -14.84 -21.55
CA LEU A 44 -32.89 -13.41 -21.79
C LEU A 44 -33.41 -12.58 -20.61
N ASP A 45 -34.55 -12.97 -20.02
CA ASP A 45 -35.11 -12.28 -18.86
C ASP A 45 -34.23 -12.51 -17.63
N GLY A 46 -33.73 -13.73 -17.39
CA GLY A 46 -32.75 -14.00 -16.34
C GLY A 46 -31.46 -13.18 -16.50
N LEU A 47 -30.93 -13.07 -17.72
CA LEU A 47 -29.76 -12.26 -18.00
C LEU A 47 -30.03 -10.76 -17.78
N ARG A 48 -31.22 -10.27 -18.16
CA ARG A 48 -31.62 -8.88 -17.92
C ARG A 48 -31.66 -8.56 -16.43
N ASP A 49 -32.20 -9.48 -15.63
CA ASP A 49 -32.27 -9.32 -14.17
C ASP A 49 -30.86 -9.32 -13.56
N GLU A 50 -29.97 -10.21 -13.99
CA GLU A 50 -28.57 -10.23 -13.56
C GLU A 50 -27.85 -8.92 -13.94
N VAL A 51 -28.01 -8.44 -15.17
CA VAL A 51 -27.42 -7.17 -15.63
C VAL A 51 -27.95 -6.01 -14.80
N ALA A 52 -29.25 -5.96 -14.52
CA ALA A 52 -29.85 -4.93 -13.68
C ALA A 52 -29.31 -4.97 -12.25
N GLN A 53 -29.15 -6.16 -11.67
CA GLN A 53 -28.55 -6.32 -10.34
C GLN A 53 -27.09 -5.87 -10.29
N GLN A 54 -26.27 -6.24 -11.27
CA GLN A 54 -24.88 -5.78 -11.33
C GLN A 54 -24.79 -4.28 -11.54
N ALA A 55 -25.63 -3.71 -12.41
CA ALA A 55 -25.71 -2.27 -12.63
C ALA A 55 -26.05 -1.52 -11.33
N ASN A 56 -27.04 -1.99 -10.57
CA ASN A 56 -27.40 -1.39 -9.28
C ASN A 56 -26.26 -1.47 -8.26
N ARG A 57 -25.55 -2.60 -8.16
CA ARG A 57 -24.37 -2.71 -7.28
C ARG A 57 -23.29 -1.70 -7.65
N ILE A 58 -23.00 -1.53 -8.95
CA ILE A 58 -22.02 -0.53 -9.41
C ILE A 58 -22.48 0.88 -9.05
N VAL A 59 -23.77 1.20 -9.24
CA VAL A 59 -24.34 2.51 -8.83
C VAL A 59 -24.18 2.72 -7.33
N ASP A 60 -24.54 1.74 -6.51
CA ASP A 60 -24.43 1.84 -5.04
C ASP A 60 -22.97 2.02 -4.60
N HIS A 61 -22.04 1.27 -5.17
CA HIS A 61 -20.60 1.44 -4.90
C HIS A 61 -20.09 2.81 -5.36
N THR A 62 -20.56 3.32 -6.50
CA THR A 62 -20.16 4.64 -7.03
C THR A 62 -20.68 5.77 -6.14
N VAL A 63 -21.96 5.71 -5.76
CA VAL A 63 -22.55 6.65 -4.81
C VAL A 63 -21.85 6.56 -3.46
N GLY A 64 -21.55 5.35 -2.97
CA GLY A 64 -20.79 5.13 -1.75
C GLY A 64 -19.40 5.78 -1.82
N HIS A 65 -18.68 5.61 -2.92
CA HIS A 65 -17.38 6.23 -3.13
C HIS A 65 -17.46 7.76 -3.20
N GLU A 66 -18.46 8.31 -3.91
CA GLU A 66 -18.70 9.77 -3.95
C GLU A 66 -18.98 10.31 -2.54
N VAL A 67 -19.89 9.68 -1.80
CA VAL A 67 -20.26 10.10 -0.45
C VAL A 67 -19.04 10.06 0.46
N ARG A 68 -18.21 9.00 0.40
CA ARG A 68 -16.95 8.94 1.15
C ARG A 68 -16.03 10.08 0.74
N ALA A 69 -15.77 10.26 -0.54
CA ALA A 69 -14.92 11.33 -1.06
C ALA A 69 -15.31 12.75 -0.62
N ARG A 70 -16.59 13.02 -0.28
CA ARG A 70 -17.06 14.35 0.16
C ARG A 70 -17.42 14.47 1.64
N ARG A 71 -17.54 13.37 2.39
CA ARG A 71 -18.01 13.38 3.80
C ARG A 71 -17.07 12.64 4.75
N ASP A 72 -16.35 11.64 4.27
CA ASP A 72 -15.37 10.90 5.04
C ASP A 72 -14.05 11.69 5.02
N ILE A 73 -13.80 12.43 6.10
CA ILE A 73 -12.66 13.34 6.22
C ILE A 73 -11.34 12.56 6.20
N VAL A 74 -11.31 11.35 6.77
CA VAL A 74 -10.11 10.49 6.79
C VAL A 74 -9.79 10.06 5.37
N PHE A 75 -10.77 9.49 4.66
CA PHE A 75 -10.59 9.09 3.26
C PHE A 75 -10.18 10.26 2.35
N ALA A 76 -10.76 11.44 2.56
CA ALA A 76 -10.39 12.63 1.79
C ALA A 76 -8.95 13.09 2.08
N ALA A 77 -8.52 13.05 3.34
CA ALA A 77 -7.16 13.40 3.76
C ALA A 77 -6.13 12.40 3.22
N ASP A 78 -6.40 11.10 3.28
CA ASP A 78 -5.50 10.08 2.74
C ASP A 78 -5.31 10.24 1.22
N ARG A 79 -6.41 10.50 0.49
CA ARG A 79 -6.35 10.76 -0.95
C ARG A 79 -5.56 12.03 -1.26
N GLU A 80 -5.73 13.08 -0.46
CA GLU A 80 -4.96 14.32 -0.61
C GLU A 80 -3.47 14.09 -0.34
N ALA A 81 -3.12 13.37 0.73
CA ALA A 81 -1.75 13.01 1.05
C ALA A 81 -1.10 12.23 -0.10
N ALA A 82 -1.77 11.18 -0.60
CA ALA A 82 -1.29 10.41 -1.75
C ALA A 82 -1.08 11.28 -3.00
N GLN A 83 -1.97 12.23 -3.26
CA GLN A 83 -1.83 13.16 -4.38
C GLN A 83 -0.64 14.11 -4.21
N GLN A 84 -0.46 14.68 -3.01
CA GLN A 84 0.67 15.56 -2.69
C GLN A 84 2.01 14.80 -2.77
N SER A 85 2.04 13.58 -2.25
CA SER A 85 3.13 12.62 -2.35
C SER A 85 3.53 12.36 -3.80
N ALA A 86 2.56 12.01 -4.66
CA ALA A 86 2.81 11.77 -6.08
C ALA A 86 3.40 13.00 -6.79
N GLN A 87 2.91 14.20 -6.46
CA GLN A 87 3.45 15.45 -7.00
C GLN A 87 4.89 15.70 -6.53
N PHE A 88 5.17 15.45 -5.25
CA PHE A 88 6.50 15.57 -4.67
C PHE A 88 7.48 14.59 -5.34
N VAL A 89 7.13 13.32 -5.45
CA VAL A 89 7.93 12.29 -6.12
C VAL A 89 8.16 12.65 -7.58
N HIS A 90 7.14 13.05 -8.33
CA HIS A 90 7.29 13.42 -9.74
C HIS A 90 8.26 14.60 -9.94
N LYS A 91 8.25 15.56 -9.00
CA LYS A 91 9.12 16.74 -9.04
C LYS A 91 10.56 16.42 -8.64
N ASN A 92 10.76 15.68 -7.55
CA ASN A 92 12.07 15.53 -6.91
C ASN A 92 12.76 14.20 -7.22
N MET A 93 12.00 13.18 -7.62
CA MET A 93 12.45 11.80 -7.79
C MET A 93 12.06 11.21 -9.18
N PRO A 94 12.17 11.95 -10.30
CA PRO A 94 11.58 11.53 -11.59
C PRO A 94 12.24 10.30 -12.23
N ARG A 95 13.41 9.86 -11.74
CA ARG A 95 14.23 8.81 -12.37
C ARG A 95 14.83 7.82 -11.38
N VAL A 96 14.44 7.90 -10.11
CA VAL A 96 14.91 6.97 -9.09
C VAL A 96 14.06 5.70 -9.12
N PRO A 97 14.61 4.53 -8.75
CA PRO A 97 13.82 3.31 -8.59
C PRO A 97 12.74 3.47 -7.51
N HIS A 98 11.67 2.68 -7.65
CA HIS A 98 10.64 2.53 -6.64
C HIS A 98 10.37 1.06 -6.36
N PHE A 99 10.04 0.73 -5.12
CA PHE A 99 9.94 -0.65 -4.64
C PHE A 99 8.53 -0.97 -4.11
N GLY A 100 8.18 -2.26 -4.14
CA GLY A 100 6.86 -2.73 -3.74
C GLY A 100 6.72 -3.00 -2.25
N SER A 101 7.84 -2.99 -1.51
CA SER A 101 7.82 -3.14 -0.06
C SER A 101 8.93 -2.30 0.61
N PRO A 102 8.71 -1.91 1.88
CA PRO A 102 9.74 -1.27 2.71
C PRO A 102 11.04 -2.07 2.78
N HIS A 103 10.96 -3.41 2.89
CA HIS A 103 12.15 -4.26 2.97
C HIS A 103 12.99 -4.22 1.68
N GLU A 104 12.36 -4.22 0.50
CA GLU A 104 13.09 -4.07 -0.77
C GLU A 104 13.79 -2.70 -0.86
N THR A 105 13.15 -1.63 -0.38
CA THR A 105 13.74 -0.28 -0.29
C THR A 105 14.94 -0.28 0.65
N LEU A 106 14.81 -0.87 1.84
CA LEU A 106 15.87 -0.99 2.83
C LEU A 106 17.07 -1.80 2.31
N GLU A 107 16.83 -2.95 1.68
CA GLU A 107 17.87 -3.77 1.07
C GLU A 107 18.61 -3.02 -0.05
N PHE A 108 17.88 -2.28 -0.89
CA PHE A 108 18.51 -1.43 -1.90
C PHE A 108 19.36 -0.33 -1.25
N ALA A 109 18.87 0.36 -0.21
CA ALA A 109 19.62 1.38 0.52
C ALA A 109 20.93 0.82 1.10
N LEU A 110 20.87 -0.36 1.74
CA LEU A 110 22.04 -1.06 2.28
C LEU A 110 23.05 -1.40 1.18
N SER A 111 22.60 -1.80 -0.01
CA SER A 111 23.48 -2.05 -1.17
C SER A 111 24.22 -0.81 -1.68
N GLN A 112 23.71 0.39 -1.39
CA GLN A 112 24.32 1.67 -1.77
C GLN A 112 25.23 2.24 -0.67
N THR A 113 25.25 1.61 0.51
CA THR A 113 25.94 2.10 1.69
C THR A 113 27.46 1.87 1.58
N PRO A 114 28.30 2.88 1.90
CA PRO A 114 29.74 2.69 1.96
C PRO A 114 30.18 1.60 2.97
N GLU A 115 31.29 0.93 2.66
CA GLU A 115 31.92 -0.01 3.59
C GLU A 115 32.45 0.71 4.85
N GLY A 116 32.42 0.02 5.99
CA GLY A 116 32.83 0.57 7.29
C GLY A 116 31.86 1.59 7.87
N GLY A 117 32.24 2.21 8.99
CA GLY A 117 31.37 3.12 9.76
C GLY A 117 30.24 2.40 10.49
N MET A 118 29.44 3.18 11.22
CA MET A 118 28.30 2.67 11.98
C MET A 118 27.02 2.65 11.14
N ALA A 119 26.19 1.63 11.36
CA ALA A 119 24.81 1.53 10.91
C ALA A 119 23.88 1.67 12.11
N LEU A 120 23.09 2.75 12.14
CA LEU A 120 22.22 3.08 13.26
C LEU A 120 20.75 2.97 12.84
N GLU A 121 19.92 2.32 13.65
CA GLU A 121 18.46 2.36 13.54
C GLU A 121 17.86 3.03 14.77
N PHE A 122 16.87 3.91 14.56
CA PHE A 122 16.12 4.58 15.62
C PHE A 122 14.65 4.20 15.52
N GLY A 123 14.15 3.48 16.52
CA GLY A 123 12.89 2.74 16.49
C GLY A 123 13.12 1.30 16.03
N VAL A 124 13.24 0.39 17.00
CA VAL A 124 13.57 -1.01 16.78
C VAL A 124 12.32 -1.89 16.93
N TYR A 125 11.47 -1.58 17.92
CA TYR A 125 10.30 -2.37 18.29
C TYR A 125 10.59 -3.88 18.44
N THR A 126 10.23 -4.69 17.45
CA THR A 126 10.47 -6.16 17.44
C THR A 126 11.78 -6.57 16.75
N GLY A 127 12.51 -5.61 16.17
CA GLY A 127 13.82 -5.77 15.56
C GLY A 127 13.82 -6.37 14.16
N GLY A 128 12.70 -6.30 13.43
CA GLY A 128 12.58 -6.87 12.09
C GLY A 128 13.54 -6.23 11.08
N THR A 129 13.52 -4.90 10.99
CA THR A 129 14.39 -4.09 10.15
C THR A 129 15.84 -4.11 10.65
N LEU A 130 16.07 -4.02 11.96
CA LEU A 130 17.43 -4.17 12.52
C LEU A 130 18.09 -5.49 12.15
N LYS A 131 17.34 -6.60 12.09
CA LYS A 131 17.87 -7.90 11.63
C LYS A 131 18.32 -7.85 10.16
N ILE A 132 17.59 -7.15 9.30
CA ILE A 132 17.96 -6.97 7.90
C ILE A 132 19.27 -6.18 7.82
N ILE A 133 19.37 -5.08 8.57
CA ILE A 133 20.58 -4.25 8.66
C ILE A 133 21.76 -5.06 9.18
N ALA A 134 21.58 -5.78 10.30
CA ALA A 134 22.60 -6.63 10.91
C ALA A 134 23.12 -7.70 9.95
N ASN A 135 22.22 -8.37 9.21
CA ASN A 135 22.60 -9.38 8.23
C ASN A 135 23.38 -8.78 7.05
N ALA A 136 22.94 -7.63 6.52
CA ALA A 136 23.62 -6.95 5.41
C ALA A 136 25.01 -6.42 5.78
N ARG A 137 25.21 -6.10 7.05
CA ARG A 137 26.48 -5.60 7.61
C ARG A 137 27.34 -6.69 8.24
N GLU A 138 26.92 -7.96 8.18
CA GLU A 138 27.58 -9.09 8.85
C GLU A 138 27.81 -8.85 10.35
N GLY A 139 26.95 -8.02 10.97
CA GLY A 139 27.02 -7.60 12.36
C GLY A 139 28.09 -6.57 12.71
N ASP A 140 28.78 -5.98 11.72
CA ASP A 140 29.83 -4.98 11.98
C ASP A 140 29.24 -3.57 12.17
N GLY A 141 29.40 -3.05 13.39
CA GLY A 141 29.01 -1.68 13.75
C GLY A 141 27.51 -1.40 13.65
N VAL A 142 26.65 -2.36 14.00
CA VAL A 142 25.19 -2.23 13.91
C VAL A 142 24.57 -1.99 15.28
N TYR A 143 23.77 -0.93 15.38
CA TYR A 143 23.20 -0.46 16.64
C TYR A 143 21.72 -0.08 16.47
N GLY A 144 20.87 -0.53 17.38
CA GLY A 144 19.46 -0.18 17.43
C GLY A 144 19.10 0.61 18.69
N PHE A 145 18.50 1.77 18.52
CA PHE A 145 18.05 2.65 19.61
C PHE A 145 16.54 2.60 19.72
N ASP A 146 16.04 2.34 20.93
CA ASP A 146 14.61 2.38 21.22
C ASP A 146 14.40 2.60 22.73
N SER A 147 13.30 3.25 23.11
CA SER A 147 12.92 3.32 24.51
C SER A 147 12.48 1.96 25.04
N PHE A 148 11.86 1.14 24.18
CA PHE A 148 11.06 -0.05 24.49
C PHE A 148 9.87 0.23 25.44
N GLU A 149 9.67 1.50 25.79
CA GLU A 149 8.55 2.01 26.58
C GLU A 149 7.41 2.53 25.67
N GLY A 150 7.61 2.51 24.36
CA GLY A 150 6.66 3.00 23.36
C GLY A 150 6.78 4.51 23.12
N LEU A 151 5.80 5.07 22.40
CA LEU A 151 5.80 6.48 22.02
C LEU A 151 5.77 7.43 23.23
N PRO A 152 6.58 8.51 23.24
CA PRO A 152 6.59 9.49 24.33
C PRO A 152 5.35 10.39 24.34
N GLU A 153 4.71 10.59 23.19
CA GLU A 153 3.52 11.41 23.01
C GLU A 153 2.58 10.82 21.96
N ASN A 154 1.38 11.40 21.81
CA ASN A 154 0.44 10.98 20.77
C ASN A 154 1.01 11.33 19.40
N TRP A 155 1.02 10.37 18.48
CA TRP A 155 1.49 10.58 17.12
C TRP A 155 0.35 10.93 16.16
N ARG A 156 -0.31 9.91 15.59
CA ARG A 156 -1.49 10.06 14.72
C ARG A 156 -2.71 9.36 15.33
N ASN A 157 -3.90 9.64 14.79
CA ASN A 157 -5.11 9.02 15.31
C ASN A 157 -5.00 7.49 15.29
N GLY A 158 -5.19 6.85 16.44
CA GLY A 158 -4.98 5.41 16.62
C GLY A 158 -3.65 5.04 17.28
N PHE A 159 -2.71 5.98 17.45
CA PHE A 159 -1.39 5.78 18.05
C PHE A 159 -1.18 6.72 19.25
N PRO A 160 -1.82 6.44 20.41
CA PRO A 160 -1.58 7.21 21.63
C PRO A 160 -0.17 7.00 22.19
N ALA A 161 0.24 7.85 23.13
CA ALA A 161 1.46 7.64 23.92
C ALA A 161 1.48 6.24 24.55
N GLY A 162 2.65 5.60 24.55
CA GLY A 162 2.83 4.20 24.96
C GLY A 162 2.41 3.17 23.90
N THR A 163 2.03 3.58 22.69
CA THR A 163 1.94 2.60 21.58
C THR A 163 3.32 2.01 21.32
N PHE A 164 3.39 0.71 21.03
CA PHE A 164 4.63 -0.07 20.81
C PHE A 164 5.46 -0.40 22.06
N THR A 165 4.95 -0.22 23.28
CA THR A 165 5.62 -0.72 24.50
C THR A 165 5.88 -2.22 24.40
N MET A 166 7.06 -2.65 24.83
CA MET A 166 7.51 -4.04 24.79
C MET A 166 7.81 -4.59 26.19
N ASP A 167 7.43 -5.84 26.44
CA ASP A 167 7.81 -6.58 27.65
C ASP A 167 9.23 -7.15 27.49
N GLY A 168 10.21 -6.25 27.47
CA GLY A 168 11.64 -6.57 27.36
C GLY A 168 12.23 -6.37 25.97
N LEU A 169 13.54 -6.64 25.86
CA LEU A 169 14.31 -6.39 24.65
C LEU A 169 14.15 -7.53 23.63
N PRO A 170 14.01 -7.23 22.32
CA PRO A 170 14.02 -8.24 21.28
C PRO A 170 15.41 -8.88 21.15
N ASP A 171 15.45 -10.11 20.64
CA ASP A 171 16.72 -10.75 20.25
C ASP A 171 17.04 -10.41 18.79
N VAL A 172 18.13 -9.67 18.58
CA VAL A 172 18.64 -9.26 17.27
C VAL A 172 20.13 -9.62 17.16
N PRO A 173 20.46 -10.85 16.72
CA PRO A 173 21.84 -11.27 16.55
C PRO A 173 22.60 -10.36 15.57
N GLY A 174 23.80 -9.92 15.95
CA GLY A 174 24.64 -9.04 15.13
C GLY A 174 24.35 -7.55 15.30
N ALA A 175 23.44 -7.16 16.20
CA ALA A 175 23.27 -5.76 16.58
C ALA A 175 23.37 -5.59 18.10
N GLU A 176 23.86 -4.42 18.53
CA GLU A 176 23.77 -3.99 19.92
C GLU A 176 22.53 -3.12 20.11
N LEU A 177 21.76 -3.41 21.17
CA LEU A 177 20.56 -2.66 21.51
C LEU A 177 20.85 -1.63 22.60
N ILE A 178 20.48 -0.38 22.34
CA ILE A 178 20.60 0.74 23.26
C ILE A 178 19.20 1.12 23.71
N ALA A 179 18.86 0.69 24.93
CA ALA A 179 17.56 0.96 25.53
C ALA A 179 17.54 2.33 26.24
N GLY A 180 16.58 3.17 25.88
CA GLY A 180 16.30 4.46 26.51
C GLY A 180 15.95 5.55 25.50
N TRP A 181 15.62 6.74 26.00
CA TRP A 181 15.30 7.89 25.15
C TRP A 181 16.52 8.37 24.36
N PHE A 182 16.31 8.83 23.13
CA PHE A 182 17.41 9.17 22.22
C PHE A 182 18.29 10.31 22.74
N ASP A 183 17.69 11.34 23.34
CA ASP A 183 18.39 12.48 23.93
C ASP A 183 19.22 12.11 25.18
N GLU A 184 18.85 11.02 25.87
CA GLU A 184 19.59 10.51 27.02
C GLU A 184 20.72 9.54 26.63
N THR A 185 20.46 8.67 25.65
CA THR A 185 21.34 7.55 25.32
C THR A 185 22.35 7.86 24.23
N LEU A 186 21.93 8.57 23.17
CA LEU A 186 22.75 8.81 21.98
C LEU A 186 23.99 9.69 22.26
N PRO A 187 23.95 10.75 23.08
CA PRO A 187 25.15 11.56 23.36
C PRO A 187 26.27 10.74 24.00
N LYS A 188 25.93 9.86 24.95
CA LYS A 188 26.90 8.97 25.58
C LYS A 188 27.42 7.93 24.59
N PHE A 189 26.51 7.31 23.84
CA PHE A 189 26.89 6.34 22.81
C PHE A 189 27.90 6.93 21.81
N LEU A 190 27.64 8.13 21.28
CA LEU A 190 28.50 8.80 20.32
C LEU A 190 29.83 9.26 20.92
N ALA A 191 29.93 9.42 22.24
CA ALA A 191 31.20 9.70 22.92
C ALA A 191 32.05 8.44 23.08
N ASP A 192 31.41 7.30 23.30
CA ASP A 192 32.06 6.00 23.50
C ASP A 192 32.40 5.30 22.16
N HIS A 193 31.72 5.67 21.07
CA HIS A 193 31.91 5.10 19.74
C HIS A 193 32.42 6.15 18.74
N GLU A 194 33.70 6.04 18.39
CA GLU A 194 34.30 6.87 17.35
C GLU A 194 33.97 6.33 15.95
N GLY A 195 33.81 7.25 14.99
CA GLY A 195 33.65 6.89 13.59
C GLY A 195 32.50 7.63 12.91
N PRO A 196 32.41 7.51 11.58
CA PRO A 196 31.30 8.06 10.82
C PRO A 196 30.06 7.16 10.90
N VAL A 197 28.89 7.75 10.68
CA VAL A 197 27.64 7.04 10.42
C VAL A 197 27.45 6.95 8.92
N THR A 198 27.63 5.75 8.37
CA THR A 198 27.50 5.49 6.92
C THR A 198 26.11 5.03 6.55
N PHE A 199 25.35 4.47 7.50
CA PHE A 199 23.95 4.10 7.34
C PHE A 199 23.11 4.58 8.52
N LEU A 200 22.00 5.25 8.23
CA LEU A 200 21.06 5.76 9.23
C LEU A 200 19.63 5.36 8.83
N HIS A 201 18.97 4.54 9.63
CA HIS A 201 17.54 4.24 9.51
C HIS A 201 16.78 5.05 10.57
N VAL A 202 15.91 5.93 10.11
CA VAL A 202 15.07 6.80 10.95
C VAL A 202 13.64 6.26 10.88
N ASP A 203 13.21 5.61 11.97
CA ASP A 203 11.89 4.98 12.11
C ASP A 203 11.29 5.35 13.47
N CYS A 204 11.18 6.65 13.71
CA CYS A 204 10.87 7.16 15.05
C CYS A 204 9.57 7.95 15.13
N ASP A 205 8.75 7.88 14.07
CA ASP A 205 7.39 8.41 13.87
C ASP A 205 7.22 9.94 14.01
N LEU A 206 7.78 10.50 15.07
CA LEU A 206 7.58 11.86 15.55
C LEU A 206 8.65 12.81 15.00
N TYR A 207 8.21 14.01 14.59
CA TYR A 207 9.10 15.12 14.26
C TYR A 207 10.16 15.38 15.34
N SER A 208 9.74 15.39 16.61
CA SER A 208 10.61 15.67 17.77
C SER A 208 11.72 14.62 17.90
N SER A 209 11.38 13.34 17.76
CA SER A 209 12.33 12.22 17.74
C SER A 209 13.30 12.33 16.57
N THR A 210 12.79 12.51 15.34
CA THR A 210 13.63 12.64 14.14
C THR A 210 14.59 13.81 14.24
N LYS A 211 14.10 14.95 14.75
CA LYS A 211 14.92 16.15 14.94
C LYS A 211 16.05 15.90 15.94
N THR A 212 15.76 15.28 17.08
CA THR A 212 16.78 14.90 18.07
C THR A 212 17.84 13.99 17.45
N VAL A 213 17.43 12.98 16.69
CA VAL A 213 18.34 12.07 15.99
C VAL A 213 19.23 12.84 15.01
N LEU A 214 18.65 13.69 14.16
CA LEU A 214 19.42 14.45 13.17
C LEU A 214 20.36 15.49 13.80
N ASP A 215 19.95 16.15 14.88
CA ASP A 215 20.79 17.12 15.59
C ASP A 215 22.02 16.45 16.23
N LEU A 216 21.88 15.20 16.69
CA LEU A 216 22.94 14.45 17.37
C LEU A 216 23.80 13.62 16.41
N VAL A 217 23.19 12.93 15.45
CA VAL A 217 23.87 12.07 14.45
C VAL A 217 24.41 12.87 13.28
N GLY A 218 23.78 13.99 12.91
CA GLY A 218 24.15 14.80 11.75
C GLY A 218 25.64 15.10 11.62
N PRO A 219 26.34 15.53 12.70
CA PRO A 219 27.79 15.77 12.67
C PRO A 219 28.66 14.54 12.37
N ARG A 220 28.09 13.33 12.43
CA ARG A 220 28.76 12.05 12.12
C ARG A 220 28.46 11.57 10.70
N LEU A 221 27.52 12.18 9.98
CA LEU A 221 27.26 11.88 8.59
C LEU A 221 28.46 12.35 7.73
N VAL A 222 28.73 11.61 6.67
CA VAL A 222 29.83 11.87 5.74
C VAL A 222 29.33 11.83 4.30
N GLU A 223 30.14 12.32 3.36
CA GLU A 223 29.86 12.12 1.94
C GLU A 223 29.66 10.63 1.65
N GLY A 224 28.53 10.31 1.01
CA GLY A 224 28.12 8.95 0.70
C GLY A 224 27.25 8.27 1.76
N SER A 225 27.06 8.85 2.95
CA SER A 225 26.13 8.31 3.95
C SER A 225 24.73 8.12 3.37
N ILE A 226 24.13 6.97 3.67
CA ILE A 226 22.77 6.62 3.26
C ILE A 226 21.84 6.78 4.46
N ILE A 227 20.73 7.48 4.24
CA ILE A 227 19.68 7.68 5.22
C ILE A 227 18.40 7.08 4.65
N VAL A 228 17.70 6.26 5.44
CA VAL A 228 16.36 5.77 5.13
C VAL A 228 15.42 6.39 6.15
N PHE A 229 14.40 7.07 5.66
CA PHE A 229 13.29 7.59 6.46
C PHE A 229 12.12 6.64 6.30
N ASP A 230 11.56 6.13 7.40
CA ASP A 230 10.44 5.17 7.36
C ASP A 230 9.13 5.85 6.97
N GLU A 231 8.94 7.08 7.46
CA GLU A 231 7.67 7.80 7.53
C GLU A 231 7.79 9.20 6.87
N TYR A 232 8.28 9.22 5.62
CA TYR A 232 8.67 10.45 4.94
C TYR A 232 7.54 11.16 4.18
N PHE A 233 6.60 10.41 3.61
CA PHE A 233 5.50 10.92 2.77
C PHE A 233 4.32 9.94 2.78
N ASN A 234 3.21 10.23 2.08
CA ASN A 234 2.10 9.28 1.82
C ASN A 234 1.09 9.04 2.97
N TYR A 235 1.10 9.88 4.00
CA TYR A 235 0.05 9.97 5.01
C TYR A 235 -0.32 11.42 5.33
N PRO A 236 -1.52 11.71 5.87
CA PRO A 236 -1.90 13.08 6.19
C PRO A 236 -0.88 13.78 7.09
N GLN A 237 -0.47 15.00 6.71
CA GLN A 237 0.48 15.86 7.43
C GLN A 237 1.95 15.42 7.39
N TRP A 238 2.33 14.47 6.54
CA TRP A 238 3.72 14.00 6.39
C TRP A 238 4.78 15.11 6.29
N GLN A 239 4.44 16.26 5.70
CA GLN A 239 5.35 17.40 5.56
C GLN A 239 5.79 18.02 6.88
N GLU A 240 5.10 17.76 7.99
CA GLU A 240 5.40 18.32 9.32
C GLU A 240 6.23 17.37 10.20
N HIS A 241 6.54 16.16 9.71
CA HIS A 241 7.26 15.11 10.44
C HIS A 241 8.70 14.97 9.94
N GLU A 242 9.12 13.76 9.55
CA GLU A 242 10.50 13.45 9.15
C GLU A 242 10.97 14.34 8.00
N HIS A 243 10.08 14.62 7.04
CA HIS A 243 10.35 15.53 5.94
C HIS A 243 10.80 16.91 6.42
N LYS A 244 10.08 17.48 7.39
CA LYS A 244 10.41 18.80 7.97
C LYS A 244 11.73 18.76 8.70
N ALA A 245 11.92 17.78 9.59
CA ALA A 245 13.13 17.64 10.38
C ALA A 245 14.36 17.51 9.48
N TRP A 246 14.27 16.72 8.40
CA TRP A 246 15.33 16.60 7.40
C TRP A 246 15.62 17.93 6.70
N LEU A 247 14.61 18.63 6.19
CA LEU A 247 14.82 19.89 5.48
C LEU A 247 15.36 21.00 6.39
N GLU A 248 14.95 21.04 7.65
CA GLU A 248 15.51 21.96 8.65
C GLU A 248 16.98 21.63 8.94
N HIS A 249 17.31 20.34 9.09
CA HIS A 249 18.70 19.90 9.26
C HIS A 249 19.57 20.30 8.06
N VAL A 250 19.10 20.04 6.84
CA VAL A 250 19.75 20.42 5.59
C VAL A 250 19.98 21.94 5.53
N ALA A 251 18.95 22.74 5.83
CA ALA A 251 19.06 24.19 5.78
C ALA A 251 20.03 24.75 6.84
N ALA A 252 20.05 24.16 8.04
CA ALA A 252 20.90 24.60 9.15
C ALA A 252 22.39 24.27 8.91
N HIS A 253 22.68 23.15 8.25
CA HIS A 253 24.05 22.63 8.11
C HIS A 253 24.60 22.73 6.68
N GLY A 254 23.77 23.12 5.70
CA GLY A 254 24.20 23.23 4.31
C GLY A 254 24.46 21.89 3.63
N VAL A 255 23.80 20.83 4.08
CA VAL A 255 23.93 19.47 3.53
C VAL A 255 23.41 19.43 2.10
N GLU A 256 24.22 18.92 1.18
CA GLU A 256 23.79 18.61 -0.19
C GLU A 256 23.45 17.12 -0.25
N PHE A 257 22.32 16.77 -0.87
CA PHE A 257 21.83 15.39 -0.89
C PHE A 257 21.06 15.05 -2.17
N ASP A 258 20.96 13.76 -2.47
CA ASP A 258 20.12 13.20 -3.53
C ASP A 258 19.13 12.19 -2.95
N TYR A 259 17.95 12.08 -3.55
CA TYR A 259 17.05 10.94 -3.31
C TYR A 259 17.47 9.75 -4.17
N LEU A 260 17.49 8.54 -3.61
CA LEU A 260 17.91 7.33 -4.32
C LEU A 260 16.79 6.35 -4.63
N GLY A 261 15.67 6.41 -3.91
CA GLY A 261 14.55 5.49 -4.10
C GLY A 261 13.48 5.67 -3.05
N TYR A 262 12.34 5.03 -3.26
CA TYR A 262 11.18 5.10 -2.35
C TYR A 262 10.28 3.88 -2.51
N THR A 263 9.41 3.66 -1.53
CA THR A 263 8.36 2.62 -1.61
C THR A 263 7.07 3.24 -2.18
N TYR A 264 6.51 2.71 -3.28
CA TYR A 264 5.42 3.40 -3.98
C TYR A 264 4.04 3.29 -3.33
N ASP A 265 3.85 2.30 -2.46
CA ASP A 265 2.62 2.06 -1.68
C ASP A 265 2.93 2.03 -0.17
N HIS A 266 3.89 2.88 0.24
CA HIS A 266 4.27 3.11 1.64
C HIS A 266 4.85 4.53 1.77
N GLU A 267 5.54 4.78 2.87
CA GLU A 267 5.97 6.11 3.32
C GLU A 267 7.51 6.30 3.22
N GLN A 268 8.27 5.24 2.89
CA GLN A 268 9.73 5.24 2.97
C GLN A 268 10.46 5.94 1.82
N VAL A 269 11.55 6.67 2.15
CA VAL A 269 12.46 7.31 1.18
C VAL A 269 13.92 7.06 1.54
N ILE A 270 14.74 6.85 0.52
CA ILE A 270 16.21 6.77 0.63
C ILE A 270 16.83 8.11 0.21
N VAL A 271 17.69 8.64 1.07
CA VAL A 271 18.51 9.82 0.85
C VAL A 271 19.98 9.43 0.86
N LYS A 272 20.76 10.02 -0.03
CA LYS A 272 22.22 9.96 -0.03
C LYS A 272 22.80 11.33 0.22
N VAL A 273 23.66 11.43 1.22
CA VAL A 273 24.44 12.62 1.49
C VAL A 273 25.51 12.76 0.41
N ILE A 274 25.49 13.89 -0.29
CA ILE A 274 26.50 14.25 -1.30
C ILE A 274 27.59 15.12 -0.68
N LYS A 275 27.24 15.94 0.31
CA LYS A 275 28.18 16.80 1.01
C LYS A 275 27.63 17.25 2.37
N VAL A 276 28.52 17.36 3.35
CA VAL A 276 28.28 17.94 4.69
C VAL A 276 29.18 19.14 4.93
#